data_AF-A0A1G2TZE0-F1
#
_entry.id   AF-A0A1G2TZE0-F1
#
_cell.length_a   1.000
_cell.length_b   1.000
_cell.length_c   1.000
_cell.angle_alpha   90.00
_cell.angle_beta   90.00
_cell.angle_gamma   90.00
#
_symmetry.space_group_name_H-M   'P 1'
#
loop_
_entity.id
_entity.type
_entity.pdbx_description
1 polymer ?
#
loop_
_entity_poly.entity_id
_entity_poly.type
_entity_poly.pdbx_seq_one_letter_code
_entity_poly.pdbx_strand_id
1 'polypeptide(L)'
;MIECFVCKKLAYKSLKDLRNSKSKKYFCSQTCGNVWIGKQQRAENNPNWAGGTSSYKILLKRTDSKRACVLCGKDDHRILCVHHVDKNRKNNKVQNLMWLCRNCHFLIHHYKKELHRLFNKQKI
;
A
#
# COMPACT_ATOMS: atom_id res chain seq x y z
N MET A 1 -11.46 32.41 -18.30
CA MET A 1 -11.08 31.66 -17.08
C MET A 1 -11.49 30.20 -17.26
N ILE A 2 -10.83 29.25 -16.58
CA ILE A 2 -11.13 27.82 -16.65
C ILE A 2 -11.22 27.22 -15.24
N GLU A 3 -12.12 26.26 -15.06
CA GLU A 3 -12.29 25.50 -13.83
C GLU A 3 -11.11 24.54 -13.56
N CYS A 4 -10.58 24.56 -12.34
CA CYS A 4 -9.58 23.60 -11.91
C CYS A 4 -10.17 22.18 -11.79
N PHE A 5 -9.52 21.21 -12.43
CA PHE A 5 -9.93 19.82 -12.41
C PHE A 5 -9.94 19.20 -10.99
N VAL A 6 -9.07 19.66 -10.10
CA VAL A 6 -8.91 19.11 -8.74
C VAL A 6 -9.79 19.81 -7.71
N CYS A 7 -9.65 21.13 -7.56
CA CYS A 7 -10.31 21.88 -6.48
C CYS A 7 -11.51 22.70 -6.95
N LYS A 8 -11.87 22.65 -8.24
CA LYS A 8 -13.05 23.31 -8.82
C LYS A 8 -13.05 24.84 -8.81
N LYS A 9 -12.00 25.48 -8.28
CA LYS A 9 -11.82 26.94 -8.35
C LYS A 9 -11.55 27.40 -9.79
N LEU A 10 -12.12 28.55 -10.17
CA LEU A 10 -11.81 29.21 -11.43
C LEU A 10 -10.38 29.78 -11.39
N ALA A 11 -9.66 29.61 -12.49
CA ALA A 11 -8.31 30.11 -12.65
C ALA A 11 -8.09 30.68 -14.05
N TYR A 12 -7.22 31.68 -14.13
CA TYR A 12 -6.72 32.15 -15.42
C TYR A 12 -5.70 31.15 -16.01
N LYS A 13 -5.76 30.98 -17.34
CA LYS A 13 -4.78 30.23 -18.13
C LYS A 13 -4.55 30.93 -19.45
N SER A 14 -3.30 30.97 -19.89
CA SER A 14 -2.94 31.56 -21.19
C SER A 14 -3.42 30.66 -22.33
N LEU A 15 -3.72 31.24 -23.49
CA LEU A 15 -4.07 30.47 -24.70
C LEU A 15 -2.98 29.44 -25.09
N LYS A 16 -1.72 29.73 -24.77
CA LYS A 16 -0.59 28.81 -24.94
C LYS A 16 -0.74 27.57 -24.05
N ASP A 17 -1.03 27.75 -22.76
CA ASP A 17 -1.25 26.63 -21.83
C ASP A 17 -2.45 25.77 -22.23
N LEU A 18 -3.50 26.41 -22.78
CA LEU A 18 -4.70 25.70 -23.26
C LEU A 18 -4.39 24.78 -24.45
N ARG A 19 -3.62 25.29 -25.43
CA ARG A 19 -3.20 24.53 -26.60
C ARG A 19 -2.25 23.41 -26.23
N ASN A 20 -1.25 23.69 -25.40
CA ASN A 20 -0.18 22.75 -25.05
C ASN A 20 -0.62 21.64 -24.07
N SER A 21 -1.76 21.81 -23.40
CA SER A 21 -2.27 20.76 -22.51
C SER A 21 -2.70 19.53 -23.31
N LYS A 22 -1.92 18.45 -23.19
CA LYS A 22 -2.21 17.13 -23.78
C LYS A 22 -3.41 16.46 -23.11
N SER A 23 -3.51 16.55 -21.79
CA SER A 23 -4.58 15.91 -21.01
C SER A 23 -5.90 16.67 -21.02
N LYS A 24 -5.89 17.94 -21.48
CA LYS A 24 -7.02 18.89 -21.38
C LYS A 24 -7.55 19.03 -19.94
N LYS A 25 -6.74 18.68 -18.94
CA LYS A 25 -6.99 18.95 -17.52
C LYS A 25 -6.24 20.22 -17.13
N TYR A 26 -6.93 21.12 -16.44
CA TYR A 26 -6.41 22.43 -16.07
C TYR A 26 -6.40 22.58 -14.54
N PHE A 27 -5.42 23.31 -14.02
CA PHE A 27 -5.19 23.41 -12.57
C PHE A 27 -5.01 24.85 -12.13
N CYS A 28 -5.59 25.23 -10.99
CA CYS A 28 -5.46 26.59 -10.46
C CYS A 28 -4.00 26.91 -10.07
N SER A 29 -3.24 25.91 -9.66
CA SER A 29 -1.84 26.03 -9.25
C SER A 29 -1.07 24.75 -9.53
N GLN A 30 0.26 24.83 -9.44
CA GLN A 30 1.15 23.66 -9.49
C GLN A 30 0.77 22.63 -8.41
N THR A 31 0.32 23.06 -7.23
CA THR A 31 -0.14 22.17 -6.15
C THR A 31 -1.25 21.23 -6.63
N CYS A 32 -2.29 21.77 -7.27
CA CYS A 32 -3.37 20.94 -7.82
C CYS A 32 -2.88 20.05 -8.98
N GLY A 33 -1.94 20.54 -9.80
CA GLY A 33 -1.26 19.73 -10.81
C GLY A 33 -0.53 18.53 -10.20
N ASN A 34 0.28 18.75 -9.16
CA ASN A 34 1.04 17.73 -8.46
C ASN A 34 0.12 16.70 -7.78
N VAL A 35 -1.00 17.13 -7.19
CA VAL A 35 -2.01 16.22 -6.63
C VAL A 35 -2.56 15.28 -7.70
N TRP A 36 -2.85 15.80 -8.90
CA TRP A 36 -3.34 14.98 -9.99
C TRP A 36 -2.24 14.04 -10.54
N ILE A 37 -1.03 14.53 -10.79
CA ILE A 37 0.12 13.72 -11.26
C ILE A 37 0.42 12.60 -10.26
N GLY A 38 0.48 12.90 -8.96
CA GLY A 38 0.71 11.91 -7.92
C GLY A 38 -0.41 10.87 -7.76
N LYS A 39 -1.61 11.12 -8.32
CA LYS A 39 -2.65 10.09 -8.47
C LYS A 39 -2.41 9.21 -9.70
N GLN A 40 -1.92 9.78 -10.80
CA GLN A 40 -1.62 9.03 -12.02
C GLN A 40 -0.40 8.12 -11.85
N GLN A 41 0.67 8.61 -11.22
CA GLN A 41 1.94 7.92 -11.04
C GLN A 41 1.96 7.05 -9.76
N ARG A 42 0.94 6.21 -9.57
CA ARG A 42 0.87 5.27 -8.44
C ARG A 42 1.17 3.86 -8.90
N ALA A 43 1.73 3.06 -7.98
CA ALA A 43 2.06 1.66 -8.22
C ALA A 43 2.82 1.52 -9.56
N GLU A 44 2.39 0.61 -10.43
CA GLU A 44 2.93 0.32 -11.75
C GLU A 44 3.16 1.55 -12.64
N ASN A 45 2.37 2.61 -12.45
CA ASN A 45 2.49 3.83 -13.25
C ASN A 45 3.59 4.78 -12.76
N ASN A 46 4.25 4.50 -11.63
CA ASN A 46 5.40 5.27 -11.17
C ASN A 46 6.68 4.73 -11.83
N PRO A 47 7.48 5.56 -12.54
CA PRO A 47 8.75 5.12 -13.14
C PRO A 47 9.73 4.48 -12.15
N ASN A 48 9.66 4.88 -10.88
CA ASN A 48 10.48 4.33 -9.80
C ASN A 48 9.85 3.10 -9.12
N TRP A 49 8.77 2.53 -9.67
CA TRP A 49 8.09 1.40 -9.07
C TRP A 49 8.85 0.10 -9.27
N ALA A 50 9.47 -0.38 -8.19
CA ALA A 50 10.20 -1.65 -8.16
C ALA A 50 9.26 -2.85 -7.92
N GLY A 51 8.22 -3.02 -8.74
CA GLY A 51 7.38 -4.23 -8.69
C GLY A 51 6.57 -4.41 -7.40
N GLY A 52 6.33 -3.33 -6.64
CA GLY A 52 5.62 -3.37 -5.36
C GLY A 52 6.36 -4.11 -4.23
N THR A 53 7.61 -4.52 -4.45
CA THR A 53 8.43 -5.30 -3.49
C THR A 53 8.70 -4.56 -2.18
N SER A 54 8.64 -3.23 -2.18
CA SER A 54 9.01 -2.37 -1.05
C SER A 54 7.89 -2.02 -0.07
N SER A 55 6.68 -2.59 -0.16
CA SER A 55 5.59 -2.06 0.67
C SER A 55 4.52 -3.02 1.19
N TYR A 56 4.65 -4.35 1.14
CA TYR A 56 3.65 -5.23 1.79
C TYR A 56 3.52 -4.93 3.30
N LYS A 57 4.62 -4.54 3.96
CA LYS A 57 4.62 -4.06 5.35
C LYS A 57 3.88 -2.73 5.51
N ILE A 58 3.99 -1.82 4.55
CA ILE A 58 3.27 -0.54 4.57
C ILE A 58 1.79 -0.76 4.24
N LEU A 59 1.49 -1.65 3.29
CA LEU A 59 0.15 -2.05 2.90
C LEU A 59 -0.61 -2.61 4.10
N LEU A 60 -0.03 -3.58 4.80
CA LEU A 60 -0.63 -4.17 6.01
C LEU A 60 -0.68 -3.17 7.20
N LYS A 61 0.15 -2.13 7.20
CA LYS A 61 0.06 -1.05 8.21
C LYS A 61 -1.07 -0.06 7.94
N ARG A 62 -1.54 0.04 6.69
CA ARG A 62 -2.61 0.94 6.26
C ARG A 62 -4.01 0.33 6.42
N THR A 63 -4.10 -0.93 6.80
CA THR A 63 -5.36 -1.64 7.06
C THR A 63 -5.69 -1.59 8.55
N ASP A 64 -6.94 -1.86 8.92
CA ASP A 64 -7.38 -1.96 10.33
C ASP A 64 -6.91 -3.25 11.02
N SER A 65 -5.93 -3.94 10.44
CA SER A 65 -5.37 -5.16 10.99
C SER A 65 -4.63 -4.86 12.30
N LYS A 66 -5.03 -5.52 13.39
CA LYS A 66 -4.36 -5.43 14.69
C LYS A 66 -2.88 -5.71 14.52
N ARG A 67 -2.02 -4.75 14.91
CA ARG A 67 -0.55 -4.87 14.85
C ARG A 67 -0.03 -5.71 16.02
N ALA A 68 -0.41 -6.98 16.02
CA ALA A 68 0.01 -7.96 17.00
C ALA A 68 0.23 -9.31 16.31
N CYS A 69 1.12 -10.12 16.88
CA CYS A 69 1.34 -11.48 16.41
C CYS A 69 0.04 -12.28 16.51
N VAL A 70 -0.43 -12.81 15.38
CA VAL A 70 -1.66 -13.62 15.34
C VAL A 70 -1.56 -14.82 16.30
N LEU A 71 -0.39 -15.45 16.42
CA LEU A 71 -0.21 -16.63 17.28
C LEU A 71 -0.10 -16.32 18.77
N CYS A 72 0.81 -15.44 19.17
CA CYS A 72 1.14 -15.23 20.58
C CYS A 72 0.65 -13.88 21.16
N GLY A 73 0.03 -13.02 20.35
CA GLY A 73 -0.56 -11.76 20.81
C GLY A 73 0.43 -10.62 21.08
N LYS A 74 1.75 -10.86 21.04
CA LYS A 74 2.77 -9.81 21.21
C LYS A 74 2.60 -8.70 20.18
N ASP A 75 2.61 -7.45 20.62
CA ASP A 75 2.36 -6.24 19.83
C ASP A 75 3.57 -5.31 19.69
N ASP A 76 4.73 -5.72 20.23
CA ASP A 76 5.98 -4.97 20.05
C ASP A 76 6.39 -4.91 18.57
N HIS A 77 6.21 -3.73 17.97
CA HIS A 77 6.47 -3.45 16.57
C HIS A 77 7.92 -3.74 16.12
N ARG A 78 8.89 -3.76 17.04
CA ARG A 78 10.31 -4.05 16.76
C ARG A 78 10.52 -5.51 16.38
N ILE A 79 9.69 -6.41 16.93
CA ILE A 79 9.77 -7.86 16.69
C ILE A 79 8.74 -8.36 15.68
N LEU A 80 7.81 -7.51 15.24
CA LEU A 80 6.78 -7.88 14.26
C LEU A 80 7.33 -7.88 12.83
N CYS A 81 7.07 -8.98 12.13
CA CYS A 81 7.30 -9.17 10.70
C CYS A 81 6.00 -9.56 10.00
N VAL A 82 5.94 -9.33 8.69
CA VAL A 82 4.82 -9.77 7.86
C VAL A 82 5.10 -11.18 7.37
N HIS A 83 4.09 -12.03 7.45
CA HIS A 83 4.07 -13.36 6.90
C HIS A 83 3.10 -13.43 5.72
N HIS A 84 3.54 -14.05 4.62
CA HIS A 84 2.69 -14.44 3.50
C HIS A 84 2.10 -15.82 3.78
N VAL A 85 0.78 -15.92 3.91
CA VAL A 85 0.07 -17.15 4.29
C VAL A 85 0.31 -18.27 3.27
N ASP A 86 0.30 -17.94 1.98
CA ASP A 86 0.61 -18.86 0.87
C ASP A 86 2.13 -19.09 0.65
N LYS A 87 2.99 -18.47 1.46
CA LYS A 87 4.47 -18.47 1.32
C LYS A 87 4.99 -17.87 0.01
N ASN A 88 4.13 -17.32 -0.84
CA ASN A 88 4.50 -16.64 -2.07
C ASN A 88 4.73 -15.15 -1.79
N ARG A 89 6.01 -14.76 -1.71
CA ARG A 89 6.43 -13.37 -1.46
C ARG A 89 6.00 -12.36 -2.54
N LYS A 90 5.52 -12.83 -3.69
CA LYS A 90 4.96 -11.97 -4.76
C LYS A 90 3.47 -11.70 -4.57
N ASN A 91 2.74 -12.51 -3.79
CA ASN A 91 1.31 -12.32 -3.56
C ASN A 91 1.07 -11.32 -2.41
N ASN A 92 1.07 -10.03 -2.74
CA ASN A 92 0.92 -8.96 -1.76
C ASN A 92 -0.54 -8.58 -1.46
N LYS A 93 -1.53 -9.45 -1.75
CA LYS A 93 -2.92 -9.22 -1.37
C LYS A 93 -3.02 -9.12 0.15
N VAL A 94 -3.71 -8.12 0.69
CA VAL A 94 -3.85 -7.90 2.15
C VAL A 94 -4.28 -9.16 2.89
N GLN A 95 -5.24 -9.90 2.34
CA GLN A 95 -5.77 -11.17 2.87
C GLN A 95 -4.70 -12.29 2.95
N ASN A 96 -3.63 -12.19 2.15
CA ASN A 96 -2.50 -13.11 2.18
C ASN A 96 -1.40 -12.66 3.17
N LEU A 97 -1.54 -11.51 3.81
CA LEU A 97 -0.52 -10.93 4.69
C LEU A 97 -1.01 -10.95 6.15
N MET A 98 -0.11 -11.28 7.07
CA MET A 98 -0.42 -11.18 8.49
C MET A 98 0.78 -10.85 9.37
N TRP A 99 0.49 -10.33 10.57
CA TRP A 99 1.51 -10.02 11.57
C TRP A 99 1.90 -11.27 12.37
N LEU A 100 3.20 -11.55 12.43
CA LEU A 100 3.79 -12.50 13.35
C LEU A 100 5.00 -11.87 14.03
N CYS A 101 5.32 -12.30 15.25
CA CYS A 101 6.63 -11.99 15.81
C CYS A 101 7.71 -12.88 15.17
N ARG A 102 8.97 -12.45 15.18
CA ARG A 102 10.10 -13.21 14.62
C ARG A 102 10.13 -14.67 15.06
N ASN A 103 9.88 -14.94 16.34
CA ASN A 103 9.88 -16.31 16.88
C ASN A 103 8.75 -17.15 16.28
N CYS A 104 7.50 -16.66 16.33
CA CYS A 104 6.37 -17.38 15.76
C CYS A 104 6.52 -17.55 14.24
N HIS A 105 7.05 -16.54 13.53
CA HIS A 105 7.34 -16.62 12.11
C HIS A 105 8.36 -17.72 11.79
N PHE A 106 9.45 -17.81 12.56
CA PHE A 106 10.41 -18.90 12.46
C PHE A 106 9.74 -20.26 12.72
N LEU A 107 9.02 -20.37 13.82
CA LEU A 107 8.43 -21.64 14.25
C LEU A 107 7.47 -22.24 13.21
N ILE A 108 6.61 -21.44 12.55
CA ILE A 108 5.68 -21.95 11.55
C ILE A 108 6.35 -22.45 10.26
N HIS A 109 7.56 -21.96 9.94
CA HIS A 109 8.32 -22.43 8.78
C HIS A 109 9.06 -23.73 9.07
N HIS A 110 9.44 -23.97 10.33
CA HIS A 110 10.28 -25.10 10.72
C HIS A 110 9.54 -26.22 11.45
N TYR A 111 8.36 -25.96 12.04
CA TYR A 111 7.62 -26.92 12.85
C TYR A 111 6.17 -27.05 12.38
N LYS A 112 5.81 -28.22 11.83
CA LYS A 112 4.47 -28.52 11.31
C LYS A 112 3.37 -28.29 12.35
N LYS A 113 3.63 -28.57 13.63
CA LYS A 113 2.68 -28.36 14.73
C LYS A 113 2.28 -26.89 14.87
N GLU A 114 3.25 -25.98 14.81
CA GLU A 114 2.99 -24.54 14.92
C GLU A 114 2.32 -23.99 13.65
N LEU A 115 2.62 -24.57 12.48
CA LEU A 115 1.90 -24.26 11.25
C LEU A 115 0.41 -24.63 11.36
N HIS A 116 0.07 -25.83 11.85
CA HIS A 116 -1.33 -26.22 12.06
C HIS A 116 -2.02 -25.32 13.08
N ARG A 117 -1.31 -24.93 14.14
CA ARG A 117 -1.82 -23.98 15.14
C ARG A 117 -2.19 -22.63 14.52
N LEU A 118 -1.42 -22.15 13.54
CA LEU A 118 -1.72 -20.93 12.81
C LEU A 118 -3.04 -21.05 12.03
N PHE A 119 -3.21 -22.12 11.26
CA PHE A 119 -4.43 -22.33 10.47
C PHE A 119 -5.67 -22.52 11.36
N ASN A 120 -5.54 -23.19 12.50
CA ASN A 120 -6.66 -23.37 13.43
C ASN A 120 -7.12 -22.03 14.04
N LYS A 121 -6.18 -21.11 14.28
CA LYS A 121 -6.49 -19.78 14.84
C LYS A 121 -7.12 -18.81 13.82
N GLN A 122 -7.01 -19.11 12.52
CA GLN A 122 -7.64 -18.35 11.44
C GLN A 122 -9.08 -18.81 11.14
N LYS A 123 -9.54 -19.94 11.69
CA LYS A 123 -10.90 -20.48 11.49
C LYS A 123 -11.96 -19.90 12.46
N ILE A 124 -11.82 -18.63 12.86
CA ILE A 124 -12.80 -17.94 13.72
C ILE A 124 -13.50 -16.87 12.90
#